data_AF-A6KRA7-F1
#
_entry.id   AF-A6KRA7-F1
#
_cell.length_a   1.000
_cell.length_b   1.000
_cell.length_c   1.000
_cell.angle_alpha   90.00
_cell.angle_beta   90.00
_cell.angle_gamma   90.00
#
_symmetry.space_group_name_H-M   'P 1'
#
loop_
_entity.id
_entity.type
_entity.pdbx_description
1 polymer ?
#
loop_
_entity_poly.entity_id
_entity_poly.type
_entity_poly.pdbx_seq_one_letter_code
_entity_poly.pdbx_strand_id
1 'polypeptide(L)'
;MSLTDLLTAAMQHPSKETLAWMILHSLYQARIVNHTNTGVLKRLEWLLELMGYMRNIAYQSASAQNVPPAEALDFLMLIFAAAVVAWADHEAPLLLGLSASWLPWHQENGPGGPAAALLGRSPMHRVTVQEVLTLLPTSMLLLLQKEPWKEQTQKFIDWLFSIMEIPNEAFAATSKDLLKATLLSLRVLPEFKKKAVWTRAYGW
;
A
#
# COMPACT_ATOMS: atom_id res chain seq x y z
N MET A 1 7.17 18.73 -5.52
CA MET A 1 7.86 17.49 -5.11
C MET A 1 7.11 16.33 -5.74
N SER A 2 7.82 15.45 -6.43
CA SER A 2 7.20 14.26 -7.05
C SER A 2 6.95 13.17 -5.99
N LEU A 3 6.08 12.21 -6.28
CA LEU A 3 5.82 11.06 -5.39
C LEU A 3 7.13 10.30 -5.10
N THR A 4 7.96 10.14 -6.12
CA THR A 4 9.24 9.44 -6.02
C THR A 4 10.21 10.16 -5.09
N ASP A 5 10.25 11.49 -5.08
CA ASP A 5 11.07 12.28 -4.13
C ASP A 5 10.64 12.02 -2.68
N LEU A 6 9.33 12.05 -2.42
CA LEU A 6 8.77 11.80 -1.09
C LEU A 6 9.10 10.39 -0.62
N LEU A 7 8.85 9.37 -1.46
CA LEU A 7 9.09 7.97 -1.11
C LEU A 7 10.58 7.68 -0.93
N THR A 8 11.45 8.29 -1.75
CA THR A 8 12.91 8.17 -1.60
C THR A 8 13.35 8.71 -0.24
N ALA A 9 12.85 9.87 0.17
CA ALA A 9 13.14 10.43 1.49
C ALA A 9 12.57 9.56 2.62
N ALA A 10 11.34 9.05 2.47
CA ALA A 10 10.69 8.20 3.46
C ALA A 10 11.44 6.86 3.68
N MET A 11 11.95 6.25 2.61
CA MET A 11 12.73 5.01 2.68
C MET A 11 14.07 5.20 3.41
N GLN A 12 14.64 6.40 3.43
CA GLN A 12 15.90 6.69 4.12
C GLN A 12 15.70 7.08 5.59
N HIS A 13 14.46 7.34 6.00
CA HIS A 13 14.18 7.80 7.35
C HIS A 13 14.23 6.65 8.37
N PRO A 14 14.81 6.84 9.57
CA PRO A 14 14.94 5.78 10.57
C PRO A 14 13.59 5.29 11.12
N SER A 15 12.58 6.16 11.20
CA SER A 15 11.25 5.83 11.73
C SER A 15 10.25 5.46 10.63
N LYS A 16 10.56 4.43 9.83
CA LYS A 16 9.71 3.99 8.69
C LYS A 16 8.29 3.64 9.10
N GLU A 17 8.10 2.93 10.21
CA GLU A 17 6.78 2.54 10.71
C GLU A 17 5.90 3.76 11.03
N THR A 18 6.49 4.77 11.69
CA THR A 18 5.80 6.02 12.01
C THR A 18 5.41 6.76 10.73
N LEU A 19 6.29 6.81 9.73
CA LEU A 19 5.97 7.40 8.43
C LEU A 19 4.90 6.63 7.69
N ALA A 20 4.97 5.29 7.66
CA ALA A 20 3.95 4.46 7.04
C ALA A 20 2.58 4.68 7.68
N TRP A 21 2.52 4.82 9.02
CA TRP A 21 1.30 5.16 9.73
C TRP A 21 0.76 6.54 9.33
N MET A 22 1.62 7.57 9.27
CA MET A 22 1.20 8.91 8.83
C MET A 22 0.71 8.90 7.37
N ILE A 23 1.39 8.14 6.50
CA ILE A 23 1.01 7.98 5.09
C ILE A 23 -0.34 7.26 4.99
N LEU A 24 -0.58 6.19 5.74
CA LEU A 24 -1.87 5.49 5.79
C LEU A 24 -3.02 6.43 6.14
N HIS A 25 -2.86 7.24 7.19
CA HIS A 25 -3.85 8.27 7.55
C HIS A 25 -4.05 9.28 6.43
N SER A 26 -2.96 9.75 5.81
CA SER A 26 -3.02 10.71 4.71
C SER A 26 -3.77 10.14 3.49
N LEU A 27 -3.52 8.87 3.15
CA LEU A 27 -4.19 8.15 2.07
C LEU A 27 -5.68 7.96 2.36
N TYR A 28 -6.04 7.63 3.61
CA TYR A 28 -7.43 7.52 4.03
C TYR A 28 -8.15 8.87 3.99
N GLN A 29 -7.51 9.94 4.45
CA GLN A 29 -8.04 11.30 4.36
C GLN A 29 -8.23 11.74 2.91
N ALA A 30 -7.31 11.38 2.01
CA ALA A 30 -7.46 11.60 0.57
C ALA A 30 -8.63 10.84 -0.05
N ARG A 31 -9.23 9.85 0.62
CA ARG A 31 -10.50 9.25 0.17
C ARG A 31 -11.71 10.07 0.61
N ILE A 32 -11.68 10.63 1.81
CA ILE A 32 -12.84 11.25 2.47
C ILE A 32 -12.98 12.72 2.07
N VAL A 33 -11.86 13.43 1.95
CA VAL A 33 -11.86 14.86 1.65
C VAL A 33 -12.20 15.08 0.18
N ASN A 34 -13.22 15.90 -0.06
CA ASN A 34 -13.58 16.35 -1.40
C ASN A 34 -12.64 17.49 -1.84
N HIS A 35 -11.61 17.15 -2.61
CA HIS A 35 -10.67 18.11 -3.19
C HIS A 35 -10.34 17.71 -4.63
N THR A 36 -10.01 18.70 -5.47
CA THR A 36 -9.58 18.50 -6.87
C THR A 36 -8.37 17.59 -7.05
N ASN A 37 -7.59 17.35 -5.98
CA ASN A 37 -6.34 16.58 -5.99
C ASN A 37 -6.51 15.21 -5.33
N THR A 38 -7.67 14.90 -4.76
CA THR A 38 -7.98 13.67 -4.03
C THR A 38 -9.04 12.81 -4.74
N GLY A 39 -9.51 13.27 -5.90
CA GLY A 39 -10.43 12.53 -6.76
C GLY A 39 -9.92 11.15 -7.14
N VAL A 40 -10.84 10.24 -7.48
CA VAL A 40 -10.52 8.82 -7.75
C VAL A 40 -9.49 8.65 -8.88
N LEU A 41 -9.53 9.49 -9.92
CA LEU A 41 -8.53 9.47 -10.99
C LEU A 41 -7.13 9.84 -10.50
N LYS A 42 -7.01 10.81 -9.56
CA LYS A 42 -5.72 11.16 -8.95
C LYS A 42 -5.18 10.05 -8.07
N ARG A 43 -6.04 9.38 -7.32
CA ARG A 43 -5.66 8.18 -6.54
C ARG A 43 -5.21 7.04 -7.45
N LEU A 44 -5.87 6.84 -8.59
CA LEU A 44 -5.47 5.86 -9.58
C LEU A 44 -4.11 6.20 -10.20
N GLU A 45 -3.92 7.43 -10.68
CA GLU A 45 -2.63 7.92 -11.21
C GLU A 45 -1.50 7.69 -10.19
N TRP A 46 -1.75 8.05 -8.93
CA TRP A 46 -0.79 7.87 -7.83
C TRP A 46 -0.41 6.39 -7.61
N LEU A 47 -1.39 5.48 -7.60
CA LEU A 47 -1.11 4.05 -7.38
C LEU A 47 -0.35 3.44 -8.56
N LEU A 48 -0.68 3.85 -9.78
CA LEU A 48 0.02 3.41 -10.99
C LEU A 48 1.46 3.94 -11.03
N GLU A 49 1.70 5.16 -10.57
CA GLU A 49 3.05 5.72 -10.42
C GLU A 49 3.86 4.93 -9.39
N LEU A 50 3.27 4.61 -8.23
CA LEU A 50 3.89 3.76 -7.21
C LEU A 50 4.25 2.36 -7.76
N MET A 51 3.33 1.72 -8.48
CA MET A 51 3.57 0.43 -9.13
C MET A 51 4.77 0.50 -10.10
N GLY A 52 4.83 1.56 -10.92
CA GLY A 52 5.95 1.79 -11.83
C GLY A 52 7.27 2.01 -11.09
N TYR A 53 7.25 2.77 -10.00
CA TYR A 53 8.42 3.03 -9.16
C TYR A 53 8.95 1.77 -8.46
N MET A 54 8.07 0.97 -7.88
CA MET A 54 8.42 -0.33 -7.28
C MET A 54 9.08 -1.25 -8.30
N ARG A 55 8.49 -1.33 -9.51
CA ARG A 55 9.05 -2.12 -10.61
C ARG A 55 10.45 -1.63 -10.98
N ASN A 56 10.67 -0.32 -11.06
CA ASN A 56 11.98 0.26 -11.38
C ASN A 56 13.03 -0.10 -10.32
N ILE A 57 12.70 0.01 -9.03
CA ILE A 57 13.61 -0.38 -7.94
C ILE A 57 13.94 -1.87 -8.02
N ALA A 58 12.96 -2.71 -8.29
CA ALA A 58 13.16 -4.15 -8.31
C ALA A 58 13.99 -4.65 -9.50
N TYR A 59 13.99 -3.93 -10.63
CA TYR A 59 14.87 -4.22 -11.77
C TYR A 59 16.23 -3.52 -11.72
N GLN A 60 16.35 -2.40 -10.99
CA GLN A 60 17.61 -1.67 -10.86
C GLN A 60 18.40 -2.21 -9.66
N SER A 61 19.33 -3.14 -9.92
CA SER A 61 20.31 -3.59 -8.94
C SER A 61 21.11 -2.40 -8.42
N ALA A 62 20.87 -2.04 -7.16
CA ALA A 62 21.57 -1.09 -6.30
C ALA A 62 22.82 -0.40 -6.89
N SER A 63 22.74 0.90 -7.17
CA SER A 63 23.95 1.75 -7.21
C SER A 63 23.75 3.20 -6.76
N ALA A 64 22.53 3.64 -6.42
CA ALA A 64 22.25 5.04 -6.10
C ALA A 64 21.43 5.29 -4.81
N GLN A 65 21.06 4.25 -4.05
CA GLN A 65 20.24 4.38 -2.85
C GLN A 65 21.00 3.89 -1.60
N ASN A 66 20.92 4.65 -0.52
CA ASN A 66 21.52 4.33 0.79
C ASN A 66 20.79 3.19 1.53
N VAL A 67 19.76 2.59 0.92
CA VAL A 67 18.88 1.57 1.52
C VAL A 67 18.95 0.32 0.66
N PRO A 68 19.11 -0.89 1.23
CA PRO A 68 19.07 -2.14 0.50
C PRO A 68 17.77 -2.26 -0.33
N PRO A 69 17.82 -2.71 -1.61
CA PRO A 69 16.64 -2.81 -2.47
C PRO A 69 15.49 -3.63 -1.85
N ALA A 70 15.80 -4.73 -1.16
CA ALA A 70 14.79 -5.55 -0.49
C ALA A 70 14.05 -4.77 0.62
N GLU A 71 14.77 -4.03 1.45
CA GLU A 71 14.18 -3.20 2.51
C GLU A 71 13.35 -2.04 1.93
N ALA A 72 13.82 -1.44 0.83
CA ALA A 72 13.07 -0.43 0.10
C ALA A 72 11.75 -1.01 -0.46
N LEU A 73 11.80 -2.18 -1.08
CA LEU A 73 10.64 -2.83 -1.67
C LEU A 73 9.63 -3.31 -0.63
N ASP A 74 10.08 -3.82 0.52
CA ASP A 74 9.18 -4.19 1.61
C ASP A 74 8.46 -2.96 2.18
N PHE A 75 9.15 -1.83 2.33
CA PHE A 75 8.51 -0.57 2.71
C PHE A 75 7.51 -0.09 1.66
N LEU A 76 7.85 -0.16 0.37
CA LEU A 76 6.94 0.24 -0.70
C LEU A 76 5.73 -0.70 -0.82
N MET A 77 5.90 -2.00 -0.58
CA MET A 77 4.80 -2.97 -0.49
C MET A 77 3.82 -2.59 0.61
N LEU A 78 4.32 -2.14 1.76
CA LEU A 78 3.49 -1.63 2.85
C LEU A 78 2.72 -0.36 2.45
N ILE A 79 3.37 0.59 1.77
CA ILE A 79 2.70 1.80 1.27
C ILE A 79 1.67 1.47 0.19
N PHE A 80 1.97 0.53 -0.70
CA PHE A 80 1.04 0.04 -1.72
C PHE A 80 -0.19 -0.59 -1.07
N ALA A 81 0.02 -1.46 -0.09
CA ALA A 81 -1.07 -2.07 0.66
C ALA A 81 -1.91 -1.01 1.40
N ALA A 82 -1.26 -0.01 2.00
CA ALA A 82 -1.95 1.09 2.70
C ALA A 82 -2.88 1.85 1.76
N ALA A 83 -2.43 2.16 0.54
CA ALA A 83 -3.24 2.83 -0.46
C ALA A 83 -4.43 1.96 -0.90
N VAL A 84 -4.17 0.68 -1.20
CA VAL A 84 -5.23 -0.25 -1.61
C VAL A 84 -6.28 -0.41 -0.51
N VAL A 85 -5.87 -0.66 0.73
CA VAL A 85 -6.78 -0.81 1.88
C VAL A 85 -7.55 0.49 2.16
N ALA A 86 -6.87 1.64 2.12
CA ALA A 86 -7.50 2.94 2.34
C ALA A 86 -8.54 3.29 1.27
N TRP A 87 -8.38 2.82 0.03
CA TRP A 87 -9.20 3.23 -1.11
C TRP A 87 -10.22 2.21 -1.57
N ALA A 88 -9.98 0.92 -1.31
CA ALA A 88 -10.82 -0.18 -1.72
C ALA A 88 -12.23 -0.05 -1.15
N ASP A 89 -12.37 0.22 0.14
CA ASP A 89 -13.66 0.37 0.79
C ASP A 89 -13.59 1.22 2.08
N HIS A 90 -14.73 1.43 2.73
CA HIS A 90 -14.84 2.15 4.00
C HIS A 90 -14.65 1.26 5.23
N GLU A 91 -14.97 -0.03 5.17
CA GLU A 91 -14.95 -0.93 6.33
C GLU A 91 -13.53 -1.21 6.84
N ALA A 92 -12.61 -1.58 5.95
CA ALA A 92 -11.25 -1.97 6.33
C ALA A 92 -10.48 -0.85 7.07
N PRO A 93 -10.48 0.42 6.61
CA PRO A 93 -9.94 1.54 7.37
C PRO A 93 -10.54 1.70 8.79
N LEU A 94 -11.85 1.48 8.95
CA LEU A 94 -12.53 1.60 10.24
C LEU A 94 -12.13 0.46 11.18
N LEU A 95 -11.99 -0.76 10.67
CA LEU A 95 -11.49 -1.91 11.43
C LEU A 95 -10.04 -1.70 11.91
N LEU A 96 -9.25 -0.96 11.14
CA LEU A 96 -7.89 -0.54 11.49
C LEU A 96 -7.87 0.64 12.49
N GLY A 97 -9.03 1.18 12.88
CA GLY A 97 -9.14 2.31 13.80
C GLY A 97 -8.85 3.67 13.17
N LEU A 98 -8.91 3.80 11.84
CA LEU A 98 -8.76 5.08 11.15
C LEU A 98 -10.04 5.91 11.30
N SER A 99 -9.88 7.22 11.50
CA SER A 99 -10.98 8.17 11.69
C SER A 99 -10.89 9.32 10.69
N ALA A 100 -12.05 9.84 10.29
CA ALA A 100 -12.16 11.04 9.46
C ALA A 100 -11.68 12.31 10.21
N SER A 101 -11.73 12.32 11.53
CA SER A 101 -11.13 13.38 12.36
C SER A 101 -9.72 12.98 12.80
N TRP A 102 -8.72 13.73 12.35
CA TRP A 102 -7.32 13.56 12.81
C TRP A 102 -7.13 14.10 14.23
N LEU A 103 -7.98 15.04 14.64
CA LEU A 103 -8.00 15.58 16.00
C LEU A 103 -8.73 14.61 16.91
N PRO A 104 -8.09 14.18 18.00
CA PRO A 104 -8.73 13.28 18.93
C PRO A 104 -9.88 14.01 19.63
N TRP A 105 -10.97 13.29 19.75
CA TRP A 105 -12.02 13.42 20.76
C TRP A 105 -11.48 13.17 22.19
N HIS A 106 -10.16 13.33 22.37
CA HIS A 106 -9.42 13.32 23.62
C HIS A 106 -8.74 14.70 23.74
N GLN A 107 -9.55 15.73 23.98
CA GLN A 107 -9.04 16.78 24.84
C GLN A 107 -8.69 16.10 26.17
N GLU A 108 -7.40 16.14 26.50
CA GLU A 108 -6.88 15.86 27.82
C GLU A 108 -7.59 16.75 28.84
N ASN A 109 -8.67 16.26 29.42
CA ASN A 109 -9.07 16.64 30.78
C ASN A 109 -8.38 15.74 31.83
N GLY A 110 -7.37 14.96 31.41
CA GLY A 110 -6.49 14.19 32.28
C GLY A 110 -5.20 14.98 32.59
N PRO A 111 -4.55 14.76 33.75
CA PRO A 111 -3.49 15.64 34.26
C PRO A 111 -2.13 15.51 33.53
N GLY A 112 -2.06 14.81 32.40
CA GLY A 112 -0.85 14.68 31.59
C GLY A 112 -0.91 15.64 30.41
N GLY A 113 0.05 16.56 30.32
CA GLY A 113 0.11 17.63 29.31
C GLY A 113 0.24 17.18 27.85
N PRO A 114 0.45 18.12 26.92
CA PRO A 114 -0.05 18.06 25.54
C PRO A 114 0.34 16.79 24.79
N ALA A 115 -0.68 16.08 24.32
CA ALA A 115 -0.71 14.94 23.40
C ALA A 115 0.08 15.07 22.06
N ALA A 116 0.99 16.04 21.94
CA ALA A 116 1.93 16.19 20.83
C ALA A 116 3.04 15.10 20.84
N ALA A 117 3.19 14.34 21.93
CA ALA A 117 4.37 13.52 22.16
C ALA A 117 4.44 12.15 21.46
N LEU A 118 3.38 11.62 20.81
CA LEU A 118 3.37 10.20 20.39
C LEU A 118 2.77 9.88 19.00
N LEU A 119 2.74 10.83 18.05
CA LEU A 119 2.35 10.54 16.67
C LEU A 119 3.17 9.35 16.13
N GLY A 120 2.49 8.26 15.75
CA GLY A 120 3.13 7.05 15.22
C GLY A 120 4.10 6.31 16.16
N ARG A 121 4.09 6.60 17.48
CA ARG A 121 4.95 5.91 18.48
C ARG A 121 4.22 4.92 19.38
N SER A 122 2.88 4.89 19.36
CA SER A 122 2.10 3.86 20.06
C SER A 122 2.36 2.48 19.44
N PRO A 123 2.53 1.41 20.26
CA PRO A 123 2.59 0.04 19.76
C PRO A 123 1.39 -0.33 18.87
N MET A 124 0.21 0.22 19.17
CA MET A 124 -1.00 0.00 18.37
C MET A 124 -0.86 0.55 16.96
N HIS A 125 -0.16 1.68 16.77
CA HIS A 125 0.07 2.25 15.43
C HIS A 125 0.91 1.31 14.56
N ARG A 126 1.87 0.60 15.16
CA ARG A 126 2.71 -0.39 14.46
C ARG A 126 1.88 -1.59 14.03
N VAL A 127 1.04 -2.11 14.92
CA VAL A 127 0.13 -3.22 14.63
C VAL A 127 -0.83 -2.83 13.51
N THR A 128 -1.47 -1.66 13.60
CA THR A 128 -2.36 -1.14 12.54
C THR A 128 -1.68 -1.13 11.18
N VAL A 129 -0.44 -0.63 11.11
CA VAL A 129 0.32 -0.58 9.86
C VAL A 129 0.62 -1.98 9.33
N GLN A 130 0.98 -2.94 10.18
CA GLN A 130 1.24 -4.31 9.74
C GLN A 130 -0.02 -5.03 9.26
N GLU A 131 -1.17 -4.80 9.92
CA GLU A 131 -2.47 -5.39 9.52
C GLU A 131 -2.96 -4.93 8.15
N VAL A 132 -2.44 -3.82 7.63
CA VAL A 132 -2.70 -3.42 6.24
C VAL A 132 -2.27 -4.50 5.24
N LEU A 133 -1.15 -5.19 5.52
CA LEU A 133 -0.65 -6.26 4.65
C LEU A 133 -1.61 -7.46 4.66
N THR A 134 -2.21 -7.80 5.80
CA THR A 134 -3.14 -8.95 5.91
C THR A 134 -4.45 -8.69 5.15
N LEU A 135 -4.86 -7.42 5.05
CA LEU A 135 -6.07 -6.99 4.35
C LEU A 135 -5.90 -6.83 2.83
N LEU A 136 -4.65 -6.74 2.35
CA LEU A 136 -4.34 -6.48 0.93
C LEU A 136 -5.07 -7.42 -0.05
N PRO A 137 -5.10 -8.76 0.12
CA PRO A 137 -5.73 -9.64 -0.86
C PRO A 137 -7.21 -9.33 -1.08
N THR A 138 -7.96 -9.10 -0.01
CA THR A 138 -9.39 -8.79 -0.08
C THR A 138 -9.62 -7.37 -0.56
N SER A 139 -8.85 -6.40 -0.06
CA SER A 139 -8.97 -5.00 -0.50
C SER A 139 -8.62 -4.81 -1.97
N MET A 140 -7.62 -5.54 -2.51
CA MET A 140 -7.28 -5.48 -3.92
C MET A 140 -8.46 -5.94 -4.80
N LEU A 141 -9.09 -7.06 -4.43
CA LEU A 141 -10.27 -7.55 -5.13
C LEU A 141 -11.40 -6.51 -5.15
N LEU A 142 -11.70 -5.92 -4.00
CA LEU A 142 -12.74 -4.90 -3.85
C LEU A 142 -12.42 -3.63 -4.65
N LEU A 143 -11.16 -3.21 -4.69
CA LEU A 143 -10.71 -2.04 -5.44
C LEU A 143 -10.95 -2.25 -6.94
N LEU A 144 -10.47 -3.37 -7.49
CA LEU A 144 -10.53 -3.67 -8.93
C LEU A 144 -11.94 -3.99 -9.45
N GLN A 145 -12.93 -4.10 -8.57
CA GLN A 145 -14.34 -4.21 -8.97
C GLN A 145 -15.02 -2.85 -9.19
N LYS A 146 -14.37 -1.74 -8.81
CA LYS A 146 -14.95 -0.39 -8.84
C LYS A 146 -14.39 0.41 -10.00
N GLU A 147 -15.21 1.27 -10.62
CA GLU A 147 -14.69 2.24 -11.59
C GLU A 147 -13.90 3.35 -10.89
N PRO A 148 -12.80 3.86 -11.48
CA PRO A 148 -12.20 3.50 -12.77
C PRO A 148 -11.13 2.38 -12.67
N TRP A 149 -10.98 1.76 -11.50
CA TRP A 149 -9.95 0.74 -11.24
C TRP A 149 -10.17 -0.52 -12.07
N LYS A 150 -11.44 -0.86 -12.32
CA LYS A 150 -11.83 -2.03 -13.09
C LYS A 150 -11.21 -2.06 -14.49
N GLU A 151 -11.15 -0.92 -15.17
CA GLU A 151 -10.49 -0.80 -16.48
C GLU A 151 -8.98 -1.09 -16.43
N GLN A 152 -8.36 -0.99 -15.25
CA GLN A 152 -6.94 -1.24 -15.04
C GLN A 152 -6.64 -2.66 -14.54
N THR A 153 -7.65 -3.52 -14.33
CA THR A 153 -7.50 -4.86 -13.72
C THR A 153 -6.38 -5.69 -14.36
N GLN A 154 -6.31 -5.74 -15.70
CA GLN A 154 -5.27 -6.48 -16.40
C GLN A 154 -3.87 -5.95 -16.07
N LYS A 155 -3.71 -4.61 -15.97
CA LYS A 155 -2.44 -3.96 -15.65
C LYS A 155 -1.97 -4.29 -14.23
N PHE A 156 -2.88 -4.39 -13.26
CA PHE A 156 -2.56 -4.83 -11.90
C PHE A 156 -2.11 -6.29 -11.88
N ILE A 157 -2.82 -7.18 -12.58
CA ILE A 157 -2.46 -8.60 -12.70
C ILE A 157 -1.07 -8.75 -13.34
N ASP A 158 -0.83 -8.08 -14.47
CA ASP A 158 0.45 -8.16 -15.18
C ASP A 158 1.61 -7.62 -14.32
N TRP A 159 1.36 -6.56 -13.56
CA TRP A 159 2.32 -5.99 -12.62
C TRP A 159 2.63 -6.96 -11.45
N LEU A 160 1.63 -7.59 -10.85
CA LEU A 160 1.83 -8.60 -9.80
C LEU A 160 2.72 -9.74 -10.29
N PHE A 161 2.47 -10.27 -11.49
CA PHE A 161 3.34 -11.28 -12.10
C PHE A 161 4.76 -10.76 -12.32
N SER A 162 4.89 -9.56 -12.91
CA SER A 162 6.18 -8.94 -13.21
C SER A 162 7.05 -8.80 -11.97
N ILE A 163 6.46 -8.47 -10.81
CA ILE A 163 7.19 -8.34 -9.56
C ILE A 163 7.49 -9.69 -8.91
N MET A 164 6.56 -10.66 -8.96
CA MET A 164 6.79 -12.00 -8.43
C MET A 164 7.91 -12.75 -9.16
N GLU A 165 8.10 -12.48 -10.45
CA GLU A 165 9.14 -13.04 -11.32
C GLU A 165 10.54 -12.52 -11.05
N ILE A 166 10.68 -11.51 -10.21
CA ILE A 166 11.97 -10.95 -9.84
C ILE A 166 12.71 -11.96 -8.95
N PRO A 167 14.03 -12.17 -9.16
CA PRO A 167 14.82 -13.14 -8.40
C PRO A 167 14.63 -13.02 -6.88
N ASN A 168 14.75 -14.15 -6.18
CA ASN A 168 14.41 -14.28 -4.75
C ASN A 168 15.12 -13.30 -3.81
N GLU A 169 16.21 -12.69 -4.24
CA GLU A 169 17.00 -11.74 -3.45
C GLU A 169 16.35 -10.33 -3.38
N ALA A 170 15.34 -10.04 -4.20
CA ALA A 170 14.71 -8.72 -4.25
C ALA A 170 13.56 -8.50 -3.26
N PHE A 171 12.90 -9.57 -2.77
CA PHE A 171 11.77 -9.47 -1.83
C PHE A 171 11.95 -10.45 -0.68
N ALA A 172 11.51 -10.07 0.52
CA ALA A 172 11.33 -11.01 1.61
C ALA A 172 10.34 -12.13 1.22
N ALA A 173 10.53 -13.34 1.76
CA ALA A 173 9.67 -14.49 1.47
C ALA A 173 8.20 -14.21 1.82
N THR A 174 7.96 -13.53 2.94
CA THR A 174 6.63 -13.09 3.39
C THR A 174 5.96 -12.15 2.38
N SER A 175 6.72 -11.22 1.78
CA SER A 175 6.23 -10.32 0.74
C SER A 175 5.83 -11.09 -0.54
N LYS A 176 6.56 -12.14 -0.89
CA LYS A 176 6.20 -13.01 -2.03
C LYS A 176 4.94 -13.84 -1.76
N ASP A 177 4.81 -14.41 -0.57
CA ASP A 177 3.60 -15.14 -0.17
C ASP A 177 2.37 -14.22 -0.19
N LEU A 178 2.53 -12.98 0.27
CA LEU A 178 1.48 -11.96 0.21
C LEU A 178 1.09 -11.60 -1.23
N LEU A 179 2.08 -11.40 -2.12
CA LEU A 179 1.81 -11.15 -3.54
C LEU A 179 1.07 -12.32 -4.18
N LYS A 180 1.46 -13.57 -3.86
CA LYS A 180 0.78 -14.78 -4.34
C LYS A 180 -0.66 -14.85 -3.81
N ALA A 181 -0.88 -14.61 -2.52
CA ALA A 181 -2.21 -14.57 -1.92
C ALA A 181 -3.09 -13.48 -2.55
N THR A 182 -2.51 -12.30 -2.80
CA THR A 182 -3.17 -11.17 -3.47
C THR A 182 -3.53 -11.53 -4.91
N LEU A 183 -2.64 -12.15 -5.67
CA LEU A 183 -2.93 -12.61 -7.03
C LEU A 183 -4.06 -13.64 -7.04
N LEU A 184 -4.03 -14.62 -6.14
CA LEU A 184 -5.04 -15.67 -6.05
C LEU A 184 -6.42 -15.15 -5.62
N SER A 185 -6.51 -14.06 -4.84
CA SER A 185 -7.81 -13.46 -4.51
C SER A 185 -8.53 -12.91 -5.75
N LEU A 186 -7.78 -12.54 -6.79
CA LEU A 186 -8.31 -12.00 -8.05
C LEU A 186 -8.92 -13.08 -8.97
N ARG A 187 -8.89 -14.36 -8.58
CA ARG A 187 -9.39 -15.49 -9.40
C ARG A 187 -10.85 -15.37 -9.87
N VAL A 188 -11.64 -14.56 -9.17
CA VAL A 188 -13.05 -14.33 -9.51
C VAL A 188 -13.23 -13.33 -10.66
N LEU A 189 -12.23 -12.50 -10.96
CA LEU A 189 -12.27 -11.47 -12.00
C LEU A 189 -12.17 -12.08 -13.41
N PRO A 190 -12.88 -11.55 -14.42
CA PRO A 190 -12.88 -12.10 -15.77
C PRO A 190 -11.49 -12.05 -16.44
N GLU A 191 -10.69 -11.02 -16.15
CA GLU A 191 -9.32 -10.87 -16.63
C GLU A 191 -8.42 -12.02 -16.14
N PHE A 192 -8.66 -12.51 -14.91
CA PHE A 192 -7.90 -13.62 -14.35
C PHE A 192 -8.22 -14.96 -15.03
N LYS A 193 -9.47 -15.14 -15.47
CA LYS A 193 -9.94 -16.38 -16.11
C LYS A 193 -9.37 -16.59 -17.52
N LYS A 194 -8.64 -15.62 -18.08
CA LYS A 194 -7.92 -15.79 -19.34
C LYS A 194 -6.93 -16.95 -19.25
N LYS A 195 -6.86 -17.79 -20.28
CA LYS A 195 -6.04 -19.02 -20.27
C LYS A 195 -4.56 -18.77 -19.93
N ALA A 196 -4.00 -17.66 -20.39
CA ALA A 196 -2.61 -17.31 -20.10
C ALA A 196 -2.38 -16.94 -18.62
N VAL A 197 -3.37 -16.33 -17.97
CA VAL A 197 -3.26 -15.81 -16.60
C VAL A 197 -3.42 -16.93 -15.58
N TRP A 198 -4.51 -17.71 -15.63
CA TRP A 198 -4.75 -18.78 -14.65
C TRP A 198 -3.65 -19.86 -14.68
N THR A 199 -3.19 -20.30 -15.86
CA THR A 199 -2.11 -21.30 -15.97
C THR A 199 -0.81 -20.78 -15.35
N ARG A 200 -0.49 -19.48 -15.54
CA ARG A 200 0.69 -18.86 -14.92
C ARG A 200 0.52 -18.74 -13.41
N ALA A 201 -0.66 -18.36 -12.91
CA ALA A 201 -0.88 -18.20 -11.46
C ALA A 201 -0.81 -19.52 -10.67
N TYR A 202 -1.28 -20.62 -11.26
CA TYR A 202 -1.28 -21.95 -10.62
C TYR A 202 -0.05 -22.80 -10.95
N GLY A 203 0.81 -22.36 -11.87
CA GLY A 203 2.06 -23.04 -12.23
C GLY A 203 3.24 -22.77 -11.28
N TRP A 204 3.01 -21.99 -10.22
CA TRP A 204 3.99 -21.56 -9.20
C TRP A 204 3.80 -22.27 -7.86
#